data_AF-A0A976MAJ5-F1
#
_entry.id   AF-A0A976MAJ5-F1
#
_cell.length_a   1.000
_cell.length_b   1.000
_cell.length_c   1.000
_cell.angle_alpha   90.00
_cell.angle_beta   90.00
_cell.angle_gamma   90.00
#
_symmetry.space_group_name_H-M   'P 1'
#
loop_
_entity.id
_entity.type
_entity.pdbx_description
1 polymer ?
#
loop_
_entity_poly.entity_id
_entity_poly.type
_entity_poly.pdbx_seq_one_letter_code
_entity_poly.pdbx_strand_id
1 'polypeptide(L)'
;MESGPTYYYVPFDTSIGSPDQKRDNTQSRVSCTKFIGNSPIGSKSIVSLFKQYIKNFGPFINDYYKMGDYTFDQIVELSKTGNHEMCDILVKDIYGEWSHVVKLPPSLIASKFSKIQVPNMNELLIEELDHDGVPEEVKERLFSEKDSTDLVSQTLLKEMAPKLKGFKDKIVGLEHFANSLILVLVESIAHHAYLRSLIHNCKKILFVGEEFKNKTVCLMVKEKLDYYPGGVECLFSEVSSLQPILACLHSKRTK
;
A
#
# COMPACT_ATOMS: atom_id res chain seq x y z
N MET A 1 8.70 -12.29 8.54
CA MET A 1 8.33 -11.05 7.83
C MET A 1 9.58 -10.55 7.12
N GLU A 2 9.62 -10.62 5.79
CA GLU A 2 10.68 -9.93 5.04
C GLU A 2 10.41 -8.42 5.06
N SER A 3 11.48 -7.62 5.13
CA SER A 3 11.42 -6.18 5.38
C SER A 3 10.79 -5.43 4.19
N GLY A 4 9.88 -4.49 4.45
CA GLY A 4 9.38 -3.55 3.46
C GLY A 4 10.44 -2.53 2.98
N PRO A 5 10.03 -1.54 2.17
CA PRO A 5 10.87 -0.44 1.68
C PRO A 5 11.86 0.07 2.72
N THR A 6 13.12 0.20 2.34
CA THR A 6 14.20 0.60 3.26
C THR A 6 14.66 2.02 3.00
N TYR A 7 14.96 2.75 4.08
CA TYR A 7 15.37 4.14 4.06
C TYR A 7 16.80 4.29 4.54
N TYR A 8 17.57 5.06 3.79
CA TYR A 8 18.93 5.43 4.13
C TYR A 8 19.10 6.94 4.11
N TYR A 9 19.85 7.48 5.07
CA TYR A 9 20.37 8.83 5.03
C TYR A 9 21.62 8.89 4.15
N VAL A 10 21.68 9.89 3.27
CA VAL A 10 22.87 10.21 2.47
C VAL A 10 23.44 11.55 2.95
N PRO A 11 24.59 11.56 3.66
CA PRO A 11 25.23 12.80 4.05
C PRO A 11 25.73 13.60 2.84
N PHE A 12 25.55 14.92 2.89
CA PHE A 12 26.16 15.84 1.93
C PHE A 12 27.67 15.88 2.17
N ASP A 13 28.42 15.19 1.32
CA ASP A 13 29.81 15.57 1.02
C ASP A 13 30.16 14.99 -0.36
N THR A 14 29.59 15.59 -1.42
CA THR A 14 30.08 15.45 -2.80
C THR A 14 30.57 16.80 -3.30
N SER A 15 31.41 17.48 -2.52
CA SER A 15 32.36 18.41 -3.13
C SER A 15 33.41 17.56 -3.85
N ILE A 16 33.27 17.38 -5.15
CA ILE A 16 34.40 17.09 -6.03
C ILE A 16 35.27 18.34 -5.97
N GLY A 17 36.15 18.40 -4.97
CA GLY A 17 37.11 19.48 -4.81
C GLY A 17 38.15 19.40 -5.91
N SER A 18 38.33 20.52 -6.61
CA SER A 18 39.45 20.80 -7.50
C SER A 18 40.78 20.28 -6.93
N PRO A 19 41.68 19.70 -7.74
CA PRO A 19 42.89 19.04 -7.26
C PRO A 19 43.97 20.08 -6.94
N ASP A 20 43.75 20.95 -5.96
CA ASP A 20 44.80 21.84 -5.46
C ASP A 20 44.50 22.25 -4.02
N GLN A 21 44.87 21.38 -3.07
CA GLN A 21 45.43 21.77 -1.77
C GLN A 21 45.86 20.53 -0.98
N LYS A 22 47.16 20.23 -1.04
CA LYS A 22 47.84 19.41 -0.05
C LYS A 22 48.12 20.28 1.18
N ARG A 23 47.55 19.94 2.33
CA ARG A 23 48.27 19.54 3.57
C ARG A 23 47.37 19.68 4.82
N ASP A 24 47.67 18.75 5.72
CA ASP A 24 47.41 18.71 7.15
C ASP A 24 46.15 18.00 7.68
N ASN A 25 46.47 17.04 8.54
CA ASN A 25 45.65 16.05 9.24
C ASN A 25 44.41 16.61 9.92
N THR A 26 43.25 15.98 9.70
CA THR A 26 42.41 15.28 10.71
C THR A 26 41.00 15.05 10.14
N GLN A 27 40.36 13.96 10.58
CA GLN A 27 39.02 13.50 10.19
C GLN A 27 38.88 12.91 8.77
N SER A 28 39.09 11.59 8.74
CA SER A 28 38.32 10.62 7.95
C SER A 28 36.96 11.17 7.47
N ARG A 29 36.92 11.74 6.26
CA ARG A 29 35.68 12.01 5.52
C ARG A 29 35.07 10.68 5.12
N VAL A 30 34.27 10.11 6.01
CA VAL A 30 33.40 8.98 5.68
C VAL A 30 32.00 9.54 5.63
N SER A 31 31.57 9.98 4.45
CA SER A 31 30.15 10.16 4.12
C SER A 31 29.50 8.76 4.02
N CYS A 32 29.39 8.08 5.17
CA CYS A 32 28.75 6.76 5.21
C CYS A 32 27.25 6.94 5.14
N THR A 33 26.63 6.39 4.10
CA THR A 33 25.19 6.18 4.03
C THR A 33 24.73 5.44 5.30
N LYS A 34 23.79 6.00 6.06
CA LYS A 34 23.32 5.44 7.34
C LYS A 34 21.91 4.88 7.18
N PHE A 35 21.66 3.66 7.61
CA PHE A 35 20.30 3.13 7.71
C PHE A 35 19.49 3.93 8.74
N ILE A 36 18.31 4.40 8.35
CA ILE A 36 17.44 5.21 9.22
C ILE A 36 16.06 4.58 9.46
N GLY A 37 15.70 3.52 8.73
CA GLY A 37 14.49 2.75 9.01
C GLY A 37 13.96 1.99 7.80
N ASN A 38 12.76 1.44 7.96
CA ASN A 38 12.02 0.71 6.94
C ASN A 38 10.51 0.95 7.08
N SER A 39 9.77 0.71 6.00
CA SER A 39 8.31 0.64 6.01
C SER A 39 7.88 -0.72 6.59
N PRO A 40 6.85 -0.75 7.45
CA PRO A 40 6.22 -2.01 7.85
C PRO A 40 5.38 -2.64 6.72
N ILE A 41 4.96 -1.84 5.74
CA ILE A 41 4.13 -2.27 4.60
C ILE A 41 5.00 -2.27 3.34
N GLY A 42 5.07 -3.41 2.66
CA GLY A 42 5.77 -3.57 1.37
C GLY A 42 4.89 -4.14 0.27
N SER A 43 5.45 -4.27 -0.93
CA SER A 43 4.78 -4.78 -2.14
C SER A 43 4.06 -6.11 -1.91
N LYS A 44 4.69 -7.05 -1.19
CA LYS A 44 4.10 -8.37 -0.89
C LYS A 44 2.81 -8.26 -0.09
N SER A 45 2.76 -7.36 0.90
CA SER A 45 1.54 -7.10 1.67
C SER A 45 0.42 -6.56 0.79
N ILE A 46 0.75 -5.64 -0.12
CA ILE A 46 -0.21 -5.08 -1.09
C ILE A 46 -0.75 -6.16 -2.01
N VAL A 47 0.13 -6.97 -2.61
CA VAL A 47 -0.28 -8.08 -3.49
C VAL A 47 -1.16 -9.07 -2.72
N SER A 48 -0.78 -9.42 -1.50
CA SER A 48 -1.55 -10.35 -0.66
C SER A 48 -2.96 -9.81 -0.35
N LEU A 49 -3.08 -8.55 0.06
CA LEU A 49 -4.37 -7.93 0.35
C LEU A 49 -5.24 -7.80 -0.90
N PHE A 50 -4.64 -7.44 -2.04
CA PHE A 50 -5.33 -7.38 -3.32
C PHE A 50 -5.89 -8.73 -3.74
N LYS A 51 -5.08 -9.78 -3.65
CA LYS A 51 -5.52 -11.16 -3.93
C LYS A 51 -6.60 -11.63 -2.95
N GLN A 52 -6.52 -11.26 -1.68
CA GLN A 52 -7.54 -11.59 -0.69
C GLN A 52 -8.88 -10.91 -1.00
N TYR A 53 -8.87 -9.65 -1.43
CA TYR A 53 -10.08 -8.94 -1.86
C TYR A 53 -10.73 -9.63 -3.06
N ILE A 54 -9.95 -9.95 -4.09
CA ILE A 54 -10.46 -10.73 -5.24
C ILE A 54 -11.00 -12.09 -4.79
N LYS A 55 -10.35 -12.76 -3.83
CA LYS A 55 -10.85 -14.04 -3.32
C LYS A 55 -12.21 -13.91 -2.64
N ASN A 56 -12.44 -12.83 -1.90
CA ASN A 56 -13.67 -12.60 -1.15
C ASN A 56 -14.83 -12.14 -2.05
N PHE A 57 -14.56 -11.28 -3.04
CA PHE A 57 -15.60 -10.67 -3.89
C PHE A 57 -15.63 -11.22 -5.31
N GLY A 58 -14.71 -12.13 -5.60
CA GLY A 58 -14.46 -12.70 -6.90
C GLY A 58 -15.69 -13.16 -7.69
N PRO A 59 -16.61 -13.94 -7.11
CA PRO A 59 -17.83 -14.39 -7.79
C PRO A 59 -18.68 -13.27 -8.41
N PHE A 60 -18.53 -12.04 -7.92
CA PHE A 60 -19.27 -10.86 -8.39
C PHE A 60 -18.43 -9.93 -9.28
N ILE A 61 -17.12 -10.16 -9.34
CA ILE A 61 -16.17 -9.39 -10.12
C ILE A 61 -15.96 -10.12 -11.45
N ASN A 62 -16.34 -9.49 -12.56
CA ASN A 62 -16.29 -10.07 -13.91
C ASN A 62 -14.89 -10.60 -14.30
N ASP A 63 -13.82 -10.09 -13.68
CA ASP A 63 -12.43 -10.47 -13.93
C ASP A 63 -11.88 -11.59 -13.03
N TYR A 64 -12.73 -12.24 -12.21
CA TYR A 64 -12.35 -13.28 -11.25
C TYR A 64 -11.42 -14.36 -11.80
N TYR A 65 -11.70 -14.84 -13.01
CA TYR A 65 -10.97 -15.94 -13.62
C TYR A 65 -9.53 -15.57 -14.04
N LYS A 66 -9.12 -14.30 -13.92
CA LYS A 66 -7.73 -13.84 -14.07
C LYS A 66 -6.91 -13.97 -12.77
N MET A 67 -7.43 -14.70 -11.77
CA MET A 67 -6.96 -14.83 -10.38
C MET A 67 -5.47 -15.15 -10.12
N GLY A 68 -4.71 -15.61 -11.13
CA GLY A 68 -3.36 -16.17 -10.92
C GLY A 68 -2.26 -15.14 -10.67
N ASP A 69 -2.19 -14.08 -11.48
CA ASP A 69 -0.88 -13.50 -11.77
C ASP A 69 -0.73 -12.02 -11.49
N TYR A 70 -1.64 -11.38 -10.75
CA TYR A 70 -1.49 -9.97 -10.39
C TYR A 70 -0.16 -9.73 -9.65
N THR A 71 0.78 -9.12 -10.35
CA THR A 71 2.04 -8.63 -9.82
C THR A 71 1.84 -7.27 -9.18
N PHE A 72 2.79 -6.83 -8.36
CA PHE A 72 2.77 -5.49 -7.79
C PHE A 72 2.65 -4.40 -8.87
N ASP A 73 3.40 -4.52 -9.97
CA ASP A 73 3.37 -3.55 -11.06
C ASP A 73 2.02 -3.51 -11.78
N GLN A 74 1.36 -4.65 -11.95
CA GLN A 74 0.02 -4.70 -12.53
C GLN A 74 -1.02 -4.05 -11.61
N ILE A 75 -0.88 -4.20 -10.30
CA ILE A 75 -1.74 -3.52 -9.32
C ILE A 75 -1.49 -2.01 -9.37
N VAL A 76 -0.22 -1.58 -9.46
CA VAL A 76 0.14 -0.16 -9.64
C VAL A 76 -0.47 0.38 -10.94
N GLU A 77 -0.40 -0.36 -12.05
CA GLU A 77 -0.99 0.08 -13.31
C GLU A 77 -2.51 0.23 -13.20
N LEU A 78 -3.17 -0.78 -12.64
CA LEU A 78 -4.61 -0.78 -12.41
C LEU A 78 -5.05 0.37 -11.48
N SER A 79 -4.20 0.74 -10.53
CA SER A 79 -4.46 1.83 -9.59
C SER A 79 -4.60 3.20 -10.26
N LYS A 80 -4.00 3.41 -11.45
CA LYS A 80 -3.99 4.72 -12.14
C LYS A 80 -5.37 5.15 -12.63
N THR A 81 -6.24 4.20 -12.94
CA THR A 81 -7.62 4.48 -13.37
C THR A 81 -8.61 4.43 -12.19
N GLY A 82 -8.12 4.13 -10.98
CA GLY A 82 -8.96 4.01 -9.81
C GLY A 82 -9.24 5.34 -9.12
N ASN A 83 -10.33 5.36 -8.34
CA ASN A 83 -10.71 6.47 -7.49
C ASN A 83 -10.83 5.97 -6.04
N HIS A 84 -9.88 6.33 -5.18
CA HIS A 84 -9.91 5.92 -3.78
C HIS A 84 -11.10 6.46 -3.00
N GLU A 85 -11.80 7.53 -3.46
CA GLU A 85 -12.99 8.05 -2.78
C GLU A 85 -14.14 7.03 -2.73
N MET A 86 -14.10 6.00 -3.59
CA MET A 86 -15.04 4.87 -3.56
C MET A 86 -14.75 3.88 -2.42
N CYS A 87 -13.51 3.86 -1.91
CA CYS A 87 -13.05 2.96 -0.85
C CYS A 87 -12.92 3.65 0.50
N ASP A 88 -12.47 4.90 0.47
CA ASP A 88 -11.96 5.64 1.63
C ASP A 88 -12.94 6.72 2.07
N ILE A 89 -13.06 6.90 3.38
CA ILE A 89 -13.73 8.05 3.97
C ILE A 89 -12.74 9.22 4.00
N LEU A 90 -13.17 10.35 3.45
CA LEU A 90 -12.44 11.61 3.47
C LEU A 90 -12.86 12.47 4.67
N VAL A 91 -12.06 13.49 4.99
CA VAL A 91 -12.41 14.48 6.02
C VAL A 91 -13.74 15.14 5.71
N LYS A 92 -14.02 15.46 4.43
CA LYS A 92 -15.31 16.03 3.99
C LYS A 92 -16.52 15.13 4.28
N ASP A 93 -16.31 13.81 4.29
CA ASP A 93 -17.39 12.85 4.55
C ASP A 93 -17.80 12.84 6.04
N ILE A 94 -16.90 13.25 6.94
CA ILE A 94 -17.14 13.30 8.40
C ILE A 94 -17.56 14.71 8.84
N TYR A 95 -16.87 15.73 8.33
CA TYR A 95 -16.97 17.11 8.82
C TYR A 95 -17.55 18.10 7.81
N GLY A 96 -17.91 17.65 6.61
CA GLY A 96 -18.31 18.52 5.50
C GLY A 96 -17.15 19.31 4.90
N GLU A 97 -17.47 20.23 3.98
CA GLU A 97 -16.49 21.00 3.18
C GLU A 97 -15.64 22.00 4.00
N TRP A 98 -15.97 22.27 5.27
CA TRP A 98 -15.35 23.31 6.09
C TRP A 98 -15.11 22.84 7.53
N SER A 99 -14.07 22.04 7.75
CA SER A 99 -13.69 21.63 9.11
C SER A 99 -12.79 22.69 9.79
N HIS A 100 -13.38 23.80 10.25
CA HIS A 100 -12.66 24.78 11.10
C HIS A 100 -12.09 24.15 12.39
N VAL A 101 -12.63 22.99 12.78
CA VAL A 101 -12.27 22.25 14.01
C VAL A 101 -10.93 21.54 13.88
N VAL A 102 -10.63 20.95 12.71
CA VAL A 102 -9.47 20.03 12.57
C VAL A 102 -8.33 20.63 11.73
N LYS A 103 -8.53 21.77 11.05
CA LYS A 103 -7.53 22.38 10.13
C LYS A 103 -6.93 21.38 9.13
N LEU A 104 -7.69 20.35 8.77
CA LEU A 104 -7.31 19.35 7.77
C LEU A 104 -8.04 19.63 6.45
N PRO A 105 -7.39 19.39 5.28
CA PRO A 105 -8.04 19.55 3.99
C PRO A 105 -9.26 18.62 3.85
N PRO A 106 -10.38 19.07 3.24
CA PRO A 106 -11.58 18.24 3.04
C PRO A 106 -11.31 16.97 2.20
N SER A 107 -10.39 17.06 1.24
CA SER A 107 -9.96 15.95 0.37
C SER A 107 -8.98 14.98 1.04
N LEU A 108 -8.52 15.26 2.27
CA LEU A 108 -7.63 14.36 3.00
C LEU A 108 -8.38 13.09 3.38
N ILE A 109 -7.69 11.95 3.29
CA ILE A 109 -8.25 10.66 3.68
C ILE A 109 -8.28 10.58 5.20
N ALA A 110 -9.48 10.43 5.76
CA ALA A 110 -9.70 10.28 7.19
C ALA A 110 -9.65 8.81 7.63
N SER A 111 -10.20 7.90 6.82
CA SER A 111 -10.15 6.46 7.10
C SER A 111 -10.10 5.62 5.83
N LYS A 112 -9.11 4.74 5.76
CA LYS A 112 -8.86 3.84 4.63
C LYS A 112 -9.85 2.68 4.62
N PHE A 113 -10.36 2.34 3.43
CA PHE A 113 -11.25 1.18 3.18
C PHE A 113 -12.58 1.17 3.95
N SER A 114 -12.95 2.26 4.65
CA SER A 114 -14.14 2.26 5.51
C SER A 114 -15.47 2.36 4.73
N LYS A 115 -15.44 2.67 3.43
CA LYS A 115 -16.62 2.58 2.56
C LYS A 115 -16.81 1.19 1.97
N ILE A 116 -15.80 0.31 2.10
CA ILE A 116 -15.94 -1.09 1.72
C ILE A 116 -16.84 -1.75 2.75
N GLN A 117 -18.14 -1.74 2.45
CA GLN A 117 -19.08 -2.58 3.17
C GLN A 117 -18.73 -4.02 2.82
N VAL A 118 -18.26 -4.77 3.80
CA VAL A 118 -18.30 -6.23 3.75
C VAL A 118 -19.59 -6.60 4.45
N PRO A 119 -20.73 -6.65 3.74
CA PRO A 119 -21.89 -7.26 4.36
C PRO A 119 -21.50 -8.68 4.75
N ASN A 120 -22.02 -9.12 5.88
CA ASN A 120 -21.93 -10.52 6.26
C ASN A 120 -22.58 -11.31 5.12
N MET A 121 -21.76 -12.05 4.36
CA MET A 121 -22.25 -12.81 3.21
C MET A 121 -23.36 -13.76 3.65
N ASN A 122 -23.34 -14.23 4.90
CA ASN A 122 -24.41 -15.05 5.46
C ASN A 122 -25.71 -14.26 5.63
N GLU A 123 -25.68 -12.99 6.06
CA GLU A 123 -26.90 -12.16 6.20
C GLU A 123 -27.52 -11.82 4.85
N LEU A 124 -26.71 -11.51 3.84
CA LEU A 124 -27.22 -11.27 2.48
C LEU A 124 -27.77 -12.52 1.81
N LEU A 125 -27.16 -13.68 2.09
CA LEU A 125 -27.70 -14.95 1.65
C LEU A 125 -29.06 -15.17 2.31
N ILE A 126 -29.20 -14.91 3.61
CA ILE A 126 -30.47 -15.07 4.34
C ILE A 126 -31.56 -14.13 3.80
N GLU A 127 -31.27 -12.84 3.59
CA GLU A 127 -32.25 -11.86 3.07
C GLU A 127 -32.78 -12.24 1.68
N GLU A 128 -31.93 -12.77 0.80
CA GLU A 128 -32.35 -13.17 -0.55
C GLU A 128 -32.98 -14.58 -0.57
N LEU A 129 -32.60 -15.47 0.36
CA LEU A 129 -33.19 -16.81 0.54
C LEU A 129 -34.60 -16.77 1.15
N ASP A 130 -34.96 -15.71 1.88
CA ASP A 130 -36.32 -15.48 2.37
C ASP A 130 -37.25 -14.95 1.27
N HIS A 131 -36.70 -14.37 0.20
CA HIS A 131 -37.48 -13.79 -0.89
C HIS A 131 -37.78 -14.77 -2.05
N ASP A 132 -36.91 -15.74 -2.32
CA ASP A 132 -37.10 -16.76 -3.35
C ASP A 132 -36.99 -18.16 -2.73
N GLY A 133 -38.01 -19.01 -2.95
CA GLY A 133 -38.14 -20.36 -2.39
C GLY A 133 -36.99 -21.32 -2.71
N VAL A 134 -35.85 -21.14 -2.04
CA VAL A 134 -34.68 -22.01 -2.16
C VAL A 134 -34.93 -23.31 -1.38
N PRO A 135 -34.53 -24.47 -1.93
CA PRO A 135 -34.72 -25.77 -1.28
C PRO A 135 -34.14 -25.81 0.14
N GLU A 136 -34.91 -26.35 1.08
CA GLU A 136 -34.54 -26.45 2.51
C GLU A 136 -33.18 -27.15 2.75
N GLU A 137 -32.77 -28.06 1.85
CA GLU A 137 -31.45 -28.71 1.89
C GLU A 137 -30.26 -27.73 1.79
N VAL A 138 -30.44 -26.58 1.13
CA VAL A 138 -29.41 -25.53 1.01
C VAL A 138 -29.37 -24.67 2.28
N LYS A 139 -30.54 -24.43 2.89
CA LYS A 139 -30.65 -23.72 4.17
C LYS A 139 -30.01 -24.53 5.30
N GLU A 140 -30.31 -25.83 5.41
CA GLU A 140 -29.68 -26.71 6.41
C GLU A 140 -28.15 -26.74 6.32
N ARG A 141 -27.57 -26.65 5.11
CA ARG A 141 -26.11 -26.57 4.93
C ARG A 141 -25.50 -25.23 5.37
N LEU A 142 -26.27 -24.14 5.29
CA LEU A 142 -25.85 -22.80 5.73
C LEU A 142 -25.93 -22.63 7.26
N PHE A 143 -26.89 -23.30 7.92
CA PHE A 143 -27.15 -23.18 9.36
C PHE A 143 -26.55 -24.31 10.22
N SER A 144 -25.80 -25.24 9.64
CA SER A 144 -25.05 -26.24 10.41
C SER A 144 -23.96 -25.55 11.24
N GLU A 145 -24.20 -25.41 12.55
CA GLU A 145 -23.39 -24.70 13.56
C GLU A 145 -21.91 -25.14 13.70
N LYS A 146 -21.41 -26.04 12.84
CA LYS A 146 -20.04 -26.55 12.93
C LYS A 146 -18.97 -25.71 12.23
N ASP A 147 -19.32 -24.78 11.34
CA ASP A 147 -18.35 -23.95 10.62
C ASP A 147 -18.68 -22.45 10.78
N SER A 148 -18.64 -21.93 12.00
CA SER A 148 -18.91 -20.51 12.30
C SER A 148 -17.78 -19.54 11.91
N THR A 149 -16.75 -19.99 11.20
CA THR A 149 -15.66 -19.11 10.73
C THR A 149 -15.13 -19.38 9.33
N ASP A 150 -15.57 -20.45 8.66
CA ASP A 150 -15.03 -20.79 7.35
C ASP A 150 -15.99 -20.42 6.22
N LEU A 151 -15.62 -19.33 5.54
CA LEU A 151 -15.72 -19.14 4.10
C LEU A 151 -16.85 -19.94 3.45
N VAL A 152 -18.02 -19.31 3.27
CA VAL A 152 -19.07 -19.78 2.35
C VAL A 152 -18.38 -20.38 1.13
N SER A 153 -18.55 -21.69 0.92
CA SER A 153 -17.76 -22.41 -0.08
C SER A 153 -17.87 -21.68 -1.42
N GLN A 154 -16.73 -21.41 -2.07
CA GLN A 154 -16.69 -20.64 -3.32
C GLN A 154 -17.66 -21.19 -4.39
N THR A 155 -18.00 -22.47 -4.29
CA THR A 155 -19.04 -23.16 -5.07
C THR A 155 -20.43 -22.56 -4.84
N LEU A 156 -20.83 -22.36 -3.58
CA LEU A 156 -22.11 -21.76 -3.22
C LEU A 156 -22.21 -20.29 -3.68
N LEU A 157 -21.13 -19.52 -3.52
CA LEU A 157 -21.08 -18.14 -4.01
C LEU A 157 -21.20 -18.04 -5.53
N LYS A 158 -20.60 -18.99 -6.27
CA LYS A 158 -20.75 -19.05 -7.74
C LYS A 158 -22.18 -19.36 -8.17
N GLU A 159 -22.87 -20.25 -7.45
CA GLU A 159 -24.26 -20.60 -7.74
C GLU A 159 -25.23 -19.46 -7.44
N MET A 160 -24.93 -18.62 -6.44
CA MET A 160 -25.80 -17.54 -5.99
C MET A 160 -25.46 -16.16 -6.57
N ALA A 161 -24.25 -15.97 -7.13
CA ALA A 161 -23.85 -14.74 -7.83
C ALA A 161 -24.84 -14.22 -8.89
N PRO A 162 -25.51 -15.08 -9.71
CA PRO A 162 -26.51 -14.62 -10.68
C PRO A 162 -27.78 -14.04 -10.06
N LYS A 163 -28.10 -14.45 -8.82
CA LYS A 163 -29.32 -14.06 -8.09
C LYS A 163 -29.13 -12.74 -7.35
N LEU A 164 -27.91 -12.46 -6.90
CA LEU A 164 -27.54 -11.25 -6.15
C LEU A 164 -27.29 -10.03 -7.06
N LYS A 165 -28.19 -9.74 -8.02
CA LYS A 165 -27.99 -8.67 -9.03
C LYS A 165 -27.78 -7.28 -8.41
N GLY A 166 -28.48 -6.95 -7.33
CA GLY A 166 -28.32 -5.65 -6.64
C GLY A 166 -27.04 -5.53 -5.82
N PHE A 167 -26.32 -6.64 -5.60
CA PHE A 167 -25.10 -6.65 -4.80
C PHE A 167 -23.87 -6.24 -5.60
N LYS A 168 -23.85 -6.54 -6.91
CA LYS A 168 -22.74 -6.19 -7.80
C LYS A 168 -22.44 -4.70 -7.80
N ASP A 169 -23.47 -3.86 -7.73
CA ASP A 169 -23.34 -2.39 -7.73
C ASP A 169 -22.79 -1.84 -6.40
N LYS A 170 -22.80 -2.65 -5.32
CA LYS A 170 -22.25 -2.29 -4.00
C LYS A 170 -20.79 -2.73 -3.82
N ILE A 171 -20.27 -3.56 -4.73
CA ILE A 171 -18.89 -4.03 -4.66
C ILE A 171 -17.98 -3.02 -5.34
N VAL A 172 -16.94 -2.63 -4.62
CA VAL A 172 -15.96 -1.69 -5.13
C VAL A 172 -15.15 -2.34 -6.26
N GLY A 173 -15.03 -1.63 -7.39
CA GLY A 173 -14.23 -2.03 -8.54
C GLY A 173 -12.76 -2.26 -8.18
N LEU A 174 -12.08 -3.16 -8.89
CA LEU A 174 -10.71 -3.55 -8.60
C LEU A 174 -9.73 -2.38 -8.72
N GLU A 175 -9.94 -1.49 -9.67
CA GLU A 175 -9.17 -0.28 -9.90
C GLU A 175 -9.25 0.69 -8.72
N HIS A 176 -10.44 0.88 -8.16
CA HIS A 176 -10.64 1.74 -6.99
C HIS A 176 -9.97 1.14 -5.75
N PHE A 177 -10.10 -0.17 -5.56
CA PHE A 177 -9.44 -0.88 -4.47
C PHE A 177 -7.91 -0.85 -4.61
N ALA A 178 -7.39 -1.08 -5.81
CA ALA A 178 -5.96 -0.97 -6.12
C ALA A 178 -5.44 0.44 -5.83
N ASN A 179 -6.17 1.49 -6.22
CA ASN A 179 -5.82 2.89 -5.93
C ASN A 179 -5.69 3.16 -4.43
N SER A 180 -6.70 2.78 -3.64
CA SER A 180 -6.61 2.97 -2.18
C SER A 180 -5.46 2.16 -1.56
N LEU A 181 -5.23 0.92 -2.00
CA LEU A 181 -4.11 0.08 -1.53
C LEU A 181 -2.73 0.68 -1.87
N ILE A 182 -2.52 1.15 -3.09
CA ILE A 182 -1.25 1.79 -3.44
C ILE A 182 -1.05 3.07 -2.64
N LEU A 183 -2.11 3.85 -2.38
CA LEU A 183 -2.02 5.00 -1.49
C LEU A 183 -1.63 4.61 -0.06
N VAL A 184 -2.11 3.49 0.48
CA VAL A 184 -1.67 2.99 1.81
C VAL A 184 -0.16 2.75 1.83
N LEU A 185 0.39 2.10 0.80
CA LEU A 185 1.83 1.88 0.69
C LEU A 185 2.59 3.21 0.63
N VAL A 186 2.18 4.08 -0.29
CA VAL A 186 2.85 5.37 -0.55
C VAL A 186 2.80 6.27 0.69
N GLU A 187 1.64 6.39 1.33
CA GLU A 187 1.44 7.24 2.53
C GLU A 187 2.22 6.68 3.72
N SER A 188 2.23 5.36 3.92
CA SER A 188 3.08 4.71 4.93
C SER A 188 4.55 5.00 4.68
N ILE A 189 5.01 4.93 3.42
CA ILE A 189 6.40 5.22 3.07
C ILE A 189 6.76 6.68 3.36
N ALA A 190 5.97 7.61 2.83
CA ALA A 190 6.20 9.04 2.96
C ALA A 190 6.17 9.47 4.43
N HIS A 191 5.16 9.03 5.19
CA HIS A 191 5.01 9.37 6.60
C HIS A 191 6.21 8.89 7.43
N HIS A 192 6.59 7.61 7.30
CA HIS A 192 7.73 7.09 8.05
C HIS A 192 9.04 7.76 7.63
N ALA A 193 9.27 7.94 6.33
CA ALA A 193 10.48 8.61 5.85
C ALA A 193 10.58 10.05 6.37
N TYR A 194 9.48 10.80 6.33
CA TYR A 194 9.43 12.16 6.88
C TYR A 194 9.71 12.19 8.39
N LEU A 195 9.06 11.35 9.19
CA LEU A 195 9.33 11.29 10.64
C LEU A 195 10.78 10.91 10.94
N ARG A 196 11.34 9.92 10.22
CA ARG A 196 12.75 9.55 10.36
C ARG A 196 13.67 10.69 9.95
N SER A 197 13.27 11.49 8.95
CA SER A 197 14.03 12.68 8.54
C SER A 197 14.16 13.69 9.67
N LEU A 198 13.07 13.93 10.40
CA LEU A 198 13.05 14.85 11.55
C LEU A 198 13.90 14.31 12.71
N ILE A 199 13.71 13.03 13.06
CA ILE A 199 14.44 12.38 14.16
C ILE A 199 15.96 12.39 13.92
N HIS A 200 16.38 12.19 12.67
CA HIS A 200 17.79 12.12 12.31
C HIS A 200 18.35 13.43 11.75
N ASN A 201 17.55 14.51 11.75
CA ASN A 201 17.89 15.81 11.17
C ASN A 201 18.48 15.68 9.75
N CYS A 202 17.85 14.88 8.89
CA CYS A 202 18.28 14.70 7.52
C CYS A 202 17.31 15.31 6.52
N LYS A 203 17.88 15.96 5.49
CA LYS A 203 17.12 16.57 4.39
C LYS A 203 17.14 15.77 3.09
N LYS A 204 17.86 14.64 3.08
CA LYS A 204 18.04 13.78 1.91
C LYS A 204 17.93 12.33 2.30
N ILE A 205 16.99 11.62 1.69
CA ILE A 205 16.71 10.20 1.94
C ILE A 205 16.86 9.42 0.65
N LEU A 206 17.64 8.35 0.71
CA LEU A 206 17.72 7.33 -0.33
C LEU A 206 16.77 6.19 -0.01
N PHE A 207 15.82 5.98 -0.92
CA PHE A 207 14.83 4.92 -0.91
C PHE A 207 15.33 3.72 -1.70
N VAL A 208 15.26 2.54 -1.10
CA VAL A 208 15.79 1.29 -1.63
C VAL A 208 14.77 0.17 -1.39
N GLY A 209 14.51 -0.63 -2.42
CA GLY A 209 13.49 -1.68 -2.39
C GLY A 209 13.00 -2.01 -3.80
N GLU A 210 12.42 -3.20 -3.97
CA GLU A 210 11.83 -3.63 -5.24
C GLU A 210 10.71 -2.68 -5.71
N GLU A 211 9.97 -2.10 -4.78
CA GLU A 211 8.88 -1.16 -5.02
C GLU A 211 9.33 0.07 -5.83
N PHE A 212 10.57 0.51 -5.63
CA PHE A 212 11.12 1.73 -6.23
C PHE A 212 11.70 1.52 -7.62
N LYS A 213 11.65 0.29 -8.16
CA LYS A 213 11.84 0.05 -9.60
C LYS A 213 10.65 0.61 -10.40
N ASN A 214 9.47 0.72 -9.78
CA ASN A 214 8.29 1.30 -10.40
C ASN A 214 8.31 2.84 -10.29
N LYS A 215 8.50 3.52 -11.43
CA LYS A 215 8.56 5.00 -11.49
C LYS A 215 7.30 5.68 -10.97
N THR A 216 6.13 5.06 -11.14
CA THR A 216 4.85 5.61 -10.64
C THR A 216 4.89 5.71 -9.11
N VAL A 217 5.34 4.65 -8.44
CA VAL A 217 5.46 4.64 -6.97
C VAL A 217 6.45 5.70 -6.51
N CYS A 218 7.61 5.83 -7.17
CA CYS A 218 8.59 6.86 -6.85
C CYS A 218 8.03 8.28 -6.94
N LEU A 219 7.27 8.57 -8.01
CA LEU A 219 6.62 9.87 -8.20
C LEU A 219 5.57 10.13 -7.10
N MET A 220 4.70 9.16 -6.82
CA MET A 220 3.68 9.30 -5.78
C MET A 220 4.29 9.51 -4.38
N VAL A 221 5.37 8.79 -4.05
CA VAL A 221 6.09 8.98 -2.78
C VAL A 221 6.69 10.37 -2.69
N LYS A 222 7.31 10.85 -3.78
CA LYS A 222 7.88 12.19 -3.84
C LYS A 222 6.79 13.26 -3.66
N GLU A 223 5.69 13.17 -4.40
CA GLU A 223 4.57 14.12 -4.28
C GLU A 223 4.00 14.16 -2.86
N LYS A 224 3.88 13.00 -2.19
CA LYS A 224 3.42 12.95 -0.79
C LYS A 224 4.44 13.50 0.19
N LEU A 225 5.74 13.36 -0.08
CA LEU A 225 6.79 13.94 0.75
C LEU A 225 6.89 15.46 0.58
N ASP A 226 6.70 15.97 -0.62
CA ASP A 226 6.68 17.41 -0.93
C ASP A 226 5.53 18.15 -0.21
N TYR A 227 4.49 17.44 0.22
CA TYR A 227 3.42 18.00 1.04
C TYR A 227 3.85 18.32 2.49
N TYR A 228 4.86 17.61 3.02
CA TYR A 228 5.30 17.83 4.39
C TYR A 228 6.25 19.03 4.52
N PRO A 229 6.12 19.84 5.59
CA PRO A 229 6.96 21.02 5.77
C PRO A 229 8.42 20.64 6.06
N GLY A 230 9.36 21.42 5.54
CA GLY A 230 10.80 21.26 5.83
C GLY A 230 11.63 20.68 4.69
N GLY A 231 11.00 20.21 3.60
CA GLY A 231 11.65 19.83 2.34
C GLY A 231 12.62 18.66 2.49
N VAL A 232 12.16 17.45 2.19
CA VAL A 232 13.00 16.24 2.17
C VAL A 232 13.26 15.83 0.73
N GLU A 233 14.51 15.94 0.29
CA GLU A 233 14.94 15.48 -1.03
C GLU A 233 14.94 13.94 -1.08
N CYS A 234 14.20 13.41 -2.04
CA CYS A 234 14.04 11.97 -2.25
C CYS A 234 14.97 11.49 -3.37
N LEU A 235 15.80 10.50 -3.07
CA LEU A 235 16.60 9.75 -4.04
C LEU A 235 16.07 8.33 -4.11
N PHE A 236 15.98 7.77 -5.32
CA PHE A 236 15.53 6.39 -5.52
C PHE A 236 16.67 5.57 -6.12
N SER A 237 16.84 4.36 -5.59
CA SER A 237 17.83 3.41 -6.07
C SER A 237 17.18 2.35 -6.97
N GLU A 238 17.85 2.00 -8.07
CA GLU A 238 17.45 0.86 -8.92
C GLU A 238 17.82 -0.50 -8.29
N VAL A 239 18.77 -0.51 -7.35
CA VAL A 239 19.11 -1.74 -6.62
C VAL A 239 18.12 -1.97 -5.48
N SER A 240 17.77 -3.24 -5.28
CA SER A 240 16.77 -3.68 -4.31
C SER A 240 17.27 -3.68 -2.86
N SER A 241 18.59 -3.73 -2.66
CA SER A 241 19.22 -3.69 -1.35
C SER A 241 20.62 -3.09 -1.44
N LEU A 242 20.96 -2.22 -0.49
CA LEU A 242 22.32 -1.68 -0.35
C LEU A 242 23.22 -2.59 0.49
N GLN A 243 22.67 -3.55 1.25
CA GLN A 243 23.49 -4.39 2.14
C GLN A 243 24.57 -5.18 1.40
N PRO A 244 24.31 -5.82 0.24
CA PRO A 244 25.35 -6.52 -0.51
C PRO A 244 26.45 -5.58 -1.01
N ILE A 245 26.07 -4.37 -1.43
CA ILE A 245 27.01 -3.37 -1.94
C ILE A 245 27.91 -2.86 -0.82
N LEU A 246 27.32 -2.53 0.33
CA LEU A 246 28.06 -2.11 1.51
C LEU A 246 29.01 -3.21 2.00
N ALA A 247 28.57 -4.48 2.02
CA ALA A 247 29.41 -5.61 2.40
C ALA A 247 30.64 -5.75 1.48
N CYS A 248 30.46 -5.62 0.16
CA CYS A 248 31.56 -5.63 -0.82
C CYS A 248 32.53 -4.45 -0.65
N LEU A 249 32.04 -3.26 -0.29
CA LEU A 249 32.89 -2.09 -0.06
C LEU A 249 33.69 -2.22 1.25
N HIS A 250 33.08 -2.79 2.28
CA HIS A 250 33.76 -3.06 3.55
C HIS A 250 34.89 -4.10 3.40
N SER A 251 34.67 -5.19 2.65
CA SER A 251 35.69 -6.23 2.46
C SER A 251 36.91 -5.77 1.66
N LYS A 252 36.76 -4.77 0.80
CA LYS A 252 37.86 -4.14 0.05
C LYS A 252 38.67 -3.14 0.87
N ARG A 253 38.12 -2.61 1.97
CA ARG A 253 38.84 -1.68 2.88
C ARG A 253 39.67 -2.39 3.95
N THR A 254 39.39 -3.67 4.19
CA THR A 254 40.08 -4.51 5.18
C THR A 254 41.20 -5.37 4.56
N LYS A 255 41.58 -5.12 3.31
CA LYS A 255 42.75 -5.68 2.63
C LYS A 255 43.71 -4.55 2.30
#